data_AF-R0EJU1-F1
#
_entry.id   AF-R0EJU1-F1
#
_cell.length_a   1.000
_cell.length_b   1.000
_cell.length_c   1.000
_cell.angle_alpha   90.00
_cell.angle_beta   90.00
_cell.angle_gamma   90.00
#
_symmetry.space_group_name_H-M   'P 1'
#
loop_
_entity.id
_entity.type
_entity.pdbx_description
1 polymer ?
#
loop_
_entity_poly.entity_id
_entity_poly.type
_entity_poly.pdbx_seq_one_letter_code
_entity_poly.pdbx_strand_id
1 'polypeptide(L)'
;MVHDRRAGERPAYIPDDKAALKVSRGKRWSDLGQEELIVMSRKAGLPEGLVLSAAVETVAAFREIWSRDLSNLPIDAAVREVVETQLKIVPLARA
;
A
#
# COMPACT_ATOMS: atom_id res chain seq x y z
N MET A 1 -37.42 23.66 0.57
CA MET A 1 -37.02 22.58 1.49
C MET A 1 -35.95 21.75 0.81
N VAL A 2 -34.76 21.84 1.41
CA VAL A 2 -33.63 20.88 1.42
C VAL A 2 -33.20 20.26 0.09
N HIS A 3 -32.06 20.76 -0.40
CA HIS A 3 -31.15 19.99 -1.25
C HIS A 3 -30.73 18.71 -0.52
N ASP A 4 -31.26 17.58 -0.96
CA ASP A 4 -30.73 16.26 -0.61
C ASP A 4 -29.38 16.08 -1.32
N ARG A 5 -28.29 16.36 -0.59
CA ARG A 5 -26.91 16.14 -1.04
C ARG A 5 -26.59 14.67 -0.84
N ARG A 6 -26.47 13.94 -1.96
CA ARG A 6 -25.78 12.66 -2.16
C ARG A 6 -25.41 11.94 -0.87
N ALA A 7 -26.29 11.06 -0.41
CA ALA A 7 -25.94 10.02 0.54
C ALA A 7 -24.79 9.15 -0.02
N GLY A 8 -23.61 9.28 0.60
CA GLY A 8 -22.57 8.27 0.72
C GLY A 8 -22.34 7.31 -0.44
N GLU A 9 -21.68 7.77 -1.50
CA GLU A 9 -20.97 6.87 -2.41
C GLU A 9 -19.71 6.38 -1.67
N ARG A 10 -19.86 5.34 -0.83
CA ARG A 10 -18.70 4.67 -0.24
C ARG A 10 -17.84 4.20 -1.42
N PRO A 11 -16.53 4.50 -1.48
CA PRO A 11 -15.69 3.88 -2.47
C PRO A 11 -15.89 2.37 -2.36
N ALA A 12 -16.22 1.71 -3.47
CA ALA A 12 -16.43 0.27 -3.50
C ALA A 12 -15.11 -0.42 -3.20
N TYR A 13 -14.81 -0.60 -1.90
CA TYR A 13 -13.69 -1.40 -1.45
C TYR A 13 -14.00 -2.86 -1.78
N ILE A 14 -13.19 -3.45 -2.65
CA ILE A 14 -13.26 -4.87 -2.95
C ILE A 14 -12.36 -5.57 -1.92
N PRO A 15 -12.92 -6.38 -0.99
CA PRO A 15 -12.12 -7.11 -0.02
C PRO A 15 -11.37 -8.23 -0.74
N ASP A 16 -10.14 -7.94 -1.18
CA ASP A 16 -9.19 -8.89 -1.75
C ASP A 16 -7.78 -8.52 -1.29
N ASP A 17 -6.93 -9.52 -1.10
CA ASP A 17 -5.54 -9.35 -0.70
C ASP A 17 -4.56 -9.53 -1.86
N LYS A 18 -5.10 -9.48 -3.09
CA LYS A 18 -4.34 -9.57 -4.33
C LYS A 18 -4.04 -8.18 -4.91
N ALA A 19 -2.81 -8.01 -5.35
CA ALA A 19 -2.40 -6.93 -6.23
C ALA A 19 -3.03 -7.11 -7.62
N ALA A 20 -3.38 -5.98 -8.25
CA ALA A 20 -3.90 -5.95 -9.61
C ALA A 20 -2.90 -6.52 -10.63
N LEU A 21 -1.60 -6.25 -10.40
CA LEU A 21 -0.49 -6.79 -11.17
C LEU A 21 0.26 -7.86 -10.39
N LYS A 22 0.90 -8.80 -11.10
CA LYS A 22 1.75 -9.81 -10.46
C LYS A 22 2.97 -9.13 -9.83
N VAL A 23 3.21 -9.42 -8.56
CA VAL A 23 4.45 -9.08 -7.87
C VAL A 23 5.38 -10.28 -8.01
N SER A 24 6.38 -10.14 -8.87
CA SER A 24 7.33 -11.22 -9.20
C SER A 24 6.64 -12.52 -9.69
N ARG A 25 6.43 -13.50 -8.79
CA ARG A 25 5.84 -14.81 -9.06
C ARG A 25 4.39 -14.92 -8.55
N GLY A 26 3.99 -14.03 -7.65
CA GLY A 26 2.70 -14.06 -6.95
C GLY A 26 1.77 -12.92 -7.36
N LYS A 27 0.58 -12.93 -6.75
CA LYS A 27 -0.35 -11.80 -6.78
C LYS A 27 -0.69 -11.32 -5.37
N ARG A 28 -0.24 -11.98 -4.29
CA ARG A 28 -0.64 -11.60 -2.94
C ARG A 28 0.26 -10.49 -2.44
N TRP A 29 -0.33 -9.57 -1.69
CA TRP A 29 0.45 -8.53 -1.03
C TRP A 29 1.41 -9.06 0.05
N SER A 30 1.11 -10.25 0.61
CA SER A 30 2.03 -10.98 1.49
C SER A 30 3.33 -11.39 0.82
N ASP A 31 3.37 -11.40 -0.51
CA ASP A 31 4.56 -11.76 -1.29
C ASP A 31 5.43 -10.52 -1.58
N LEU A 32 4.98 -9.29 -1.28
CA LEU A 32 5.72 -8.09 -1.62
C LEU A 32 6.80 -7.79 -0.57
N GLY A 33 8.00 -8.33 -0.79
CA GLY A 33 9.20 -8.10 0.03
C GLY A 33 10.44 -7.67 -0.78
N GLN A 34 11.58 -7.58 -0.10
CA GLN A 34 12.86 -7.20 -0.74
C GLN A 34 13.30 -8.20 -1.81
N GLU A 35 13.11 -9.51 -1.57
CA GLU A 35 13.46 -10.55 -2.55
C GLU A 35 12.67 -10.39 -3.85
N GLU A 36 11.37 -10.14 -3.75
CA GLU A 36 10.53 -9.89 -4.93
C GLU A 36 10.92 -8.63 -5.67
N LEU A 37 11.30 -7.57 -4.95
CA LEU A 37 11.82 -6.35 -5.57
C LEU A 37 13.14 -6.60 -6.32
N ILE A 38 14.05 -7.42 -5.77
CA ILE A 38 15.29 -7.83 -6.46
C ILE A 38 14.96 -8.64 -7.73
N VAL A 39 14.01 -9.56 -7.67
CA VAL A 39 13.60 -10.32 -8.86
C VAL A 39 13.00 -9.40 -9.93
N MET A 40 12.17 -8.44 -9.51
CA MET A 40 11.56 -7.47 -10.41
C MET A 40 12.59 -6.52 -11.01
N SER A 41 13.57 -6.04 -10.24
CA SER A 41 14.62 -5.16 -10.74
C SER A 41 15.47 -5.85 -11.80
N ARG A 42 15.85 -7.11 -11.56
CA ARG A 42 16.58 -7.93 -12.56
C ARG A 42 15.79 -8.08 -13.86
N LYS A 43 14.50 -8.40 -13.77
CA LYS A 43 13.63 -8.54 -14.95
C LYS A 43 13.46 -7.23 -15.71
N ALA A 44 13.48 -6.09 -15.00
CA ALA A 44 13.36 -4.77 -15.58
C ALA A 44 14.69 -4.18 -16.08
N GLY A 45 15.83 -4.85 -15.83
CA GLY A 45 17.16 -4.31 -16.16
C GLY A 45 17.57 -3.12 -15.29
N LEU A 46 17.05 -3.02 -14.07
CA LEU A 46 17.32 -1.92 -13.14
C LEU A 46 18.35 -2.32 -12.07
N PRO A 47 19.21 -1.38 -11.59
CA PRO A 47 20.11 -1.64 -10.48
C PRO A 47 19.36 -2.03 -9.19
N GLU A 48 19.69 -3.18 -8.60
CA GLU A 48 19.04 -3.70 -7.38
C GLU A 48 19.10 -2.70 -6.23
N GLY A 49 20.29 -2.13 -5.97
CA GLY A 49 20.48 -1.17 -4.89
C GLY A 49 19.61 0.08 -5.03
N LEU A 50 19.41 0.58 -6.25
CA LEU A 50 18.55 1.75 -6.50
C LEU A 50 17.08 1.43 -6.18
N VAL A 51 16.60 0.25 -6.59
CA VAL A 51 15.23 -0.18 -6.32
C VAL A 51 15.00 -0.39 -4.82
N LEU A 52 15.96 -1.01 -4.13
CA LEU A 52 15.86 -1.23 -2.68
C LEU A 52 15.93 0.07 -1.89
N SER A 53 16.81 1.02 -2.25
CA SER A 53 16.87 2.34 -1.61
C SER A 53 15.54 3.08 -1.74
N ALA A 54 15.01 3.15 -2.97
CA ALA A 54 13.74 3.80 -3.22
C ALA A 54 12.58 3.16 -2.44
N ALA A 55 12.60 1.84 -2.29
CA ALA A 55 11.59 1.12 -1.51
C ALA A 55 11.66 1.46 -0.01
N VAL A 56 12.87 1.50 0.58
CA VAL A 56 13.08 1.90 1.98
C VAL A 56 12.66 3.35 2.20
N GLU A 57 13.09 4.27 1.34
CA GLU A 57 12.73 5.69 1.41
C GLU A 57 11.22 5.89 1.32
N THR A 58 10.54 5.15 0.43
CA THR A 58 9.09 5.21 0.28
C THR A 58 8.37 4.73 1.54
N VAL A 59 8.80 3.61 2.13
CA VAL A 59 8.20 3.09 3.37
C VAL A 59 8.43 4.06 4.54
N ALA A 60 9.62 4.64 4.65
CA ALA A 60 9.93 5.63 5.68
C ALA A 60 9.04 6.88 5.54
N ALA A 61 8.97 7.46 4.34
CA ALA A 61 8.15 8.63 4.07
C ALA A 61 6.65 8.36 4.31
N PHE A 62 6.17 7.18 3.90
CA PHE A 62 4.79 6.77 4.17
C PHE A 62 4.51 6.70 5.66
N ARG A 63 5.37 6.02 6.44
CA ARG A 63 5.19 5.87 7.89
C ARG A 63 5.21 7.22 8.62
N GLU A 64 6.12 8.11 8.22
CA GLU A 64 6.20 9.46 8.77
C GLU A 64 4.88 10.21 8.58
N ILE A 65 4.42 10.34 7.33
CA ILE A 65 3.19 11.07 7.01
C ILE A 65 1.97 10.38 7.63
N TRP A 66 1.89 9.06 7.56
CA TRP A 66 0.78 8.30 8.13
C TRP A 66 0.69 8.52 9.64
N SER A 67 1.79 8.35 10.38
CA SER A 67 1.78 8.56 11.83
C SER A 67 1.47 10.00 12.25
N ARG A 68 1.91 11.00 11.47
CA ARG A 68 1.69 12.42 11.75
C ARG A 68 0.26 12.88 11.46
N ASP A 69 -0.29 12.47 10.32
CA ASP A 69 -1.48 13.10 9.75
C ASP A 69 -2.73 12.20 9.82
N LEU A 70 -2.61 10.93 10.21
CA LEU A 70 -3.73 9.95 10.19
C LEU A 70 -4.99 10.46 10.89
N SER A 71 -4.86 11.12 12.03
CA SER A 71 -5.99 11.66 12.79
C SER A 71 -6.74 12.78 12.05
N ASN A 72 -6.08 13.47 11.13
CA ASN A 72 -6.60 14.62 10.39
C ASN A 72 -7.03 14.28 8.96
N LEU A 73 -6.79 13.05 8.49
CA LEU A 73 -7.22 12.63 7.15
C LEU A 73 -8.75 12.51 7.07
N PRO A 74 -9.40 13.09 6.04
CA PRO A 74 -10.85 12.97 5.83
C PRO A 74 -11.22 11.61 5.22
N ILE A 75 -10.86 10.53 5.90
CA ILE A 75 -11.12 9.15 5.47
C ILE A 75 -11.97 8.42 6.51
N ASP A 76 -12.78 7.47 6.04
CA ASP A 76 -13.63 6.65 6.90
C ASP A 76 -12.79 5.72 7.79
N ALA A 77 -13.28 5.42 9.00
CA ALA A 77 -12.61 4.53 9.93
C ALA A 77 -12.36 3.12 9.34
N ALA A 78 -13.28 2.62 8.50
CA ALA A 78 -13.11 1.34 7.82
C ALA A 78 -11.91 1.36 6.85
N VAL A 79 -11.68 2.48 6.16
CA VAL A 79 -10.52 2.63 5.26
C VAL A 79 -9.23 2.65 6.07
N ARG A 80 -9.22 3.35 7.22
CA ARG A 80 -8.08 3.34 8.15
C ARG A 80 -7.76 1.91 8.62
N GLU A 81 -8.75 1.14 9.03
CA GLU A 81 -8.56 -0.24 9.49
C GLU A 81 -7.99 -1.16 8.41
N VAL A 82 -8.44 -1.00 7.16
CA VAL A 82 -7.90 -1.73 6.02
C VAL A 82 -6.41 -1.41 5.83
N VAL A 83 -6.02 -0.14 5.87
CA VAL A 83 -4.61 0.25 5.72
C VAL A 83 -3.76 -0.33 6.87
N GLU A 84 -4.22 -0.22 8.11
CA GLU A 84 -3.52 -0.80 9.27
C GLU A 84 -3.36 -2.32 9.17
N THR A 85 -4.36 -3.00 8.63
CA THR A 85 -4.30 -4.45 8.35
C THR A 85 -3.29 -4.74 7.25
N GLN A 86 -3.29 -3.95 6.18
CA GLN A 86 -2.39 -4.11 5.05
C GLN A 86 -0.92 -3.91 5.44
N LEU A 87 -0.62 -2.92 6.29
CA LEU A 87 0.72 -2.69 6.82
C LEU A 87 1.26 -3.88 7.62
N LYS A 88 0.38 -4.68 8.23
CA LYS A 88 0.76 -5.93 8.89
C LYS A 88 0.99 -7.06 7.89
N ILE A 89 0.38 -7.06 6.73
CA ILE A 89 0.47 -8.16 5.76
C ILE A 89 1.68 -8.02 4.84
N VAL A 90 1.98 -6.80 4.38
CA VAL A 90 3.04 -6.54 3.39
C VAL A 90 4.43 -6.61 4.04
N PRO A 91 5.30 -7.57 3.66
CA PRO A 91 6.65 -7.66 4.23
C PRO A 91 7.49 -6.40 4.00
N LEU A 92 7.37 -5.76 2.84
CA LEU A 92 8.07 -4.50 2.53
C LEU A 92 7.73 -3.39 3.53
N ALA A 93 6.50 -3.35 4.03
CA ALA A 93 6.06 -2.35 5.01
C ALA A 93 6.66 -2.58 6.41
N ARG A 94 7.48 -3.62 6.61
CA ARG A 94 8.21 -3.93 7.84
C ARG A 94 9.72 -3.68 7.72
N ALA A 95 10.20 -3.33 6.52
CA ALA A 95 11.60 -2.99 6.27
C ALA A 95 12.03 -1.73 7.06
#